data_AF-A0AA91QUH9-F1
#
_entry.id   AF-A0AA91QUH9-F1
#
_cell.length_a   1.000
_cell.length_b   1.000
_cell.length_c   1.000
_cell.angle_alpha   90.00
_cell.angle_beta   90.00
_cell.angle_gamma   90.00
#
_symmetry.space_group_name_H-M   'P 1'
#
loop_
_entity.id
_entity.type
_entity.pdbx_description
1 polymer ?
#
loop_
_entity_poly.entity_id
_entity_poly.type
_entity_poly.pdbx_seq_one_letter_code
_entity_poly.pdbx_strand_id
1 'polypeptide(L)'
;MDTSLLFIEWLGKPVWMWLSFITLVIAILSFDLGVLHKENKEIEVGESIKLSALYISLGLAFGGWVWWYLGADAGLAYMTGFVVEKTLALDNVFVIALIFSFFAVPRLYQHRVLFWGILGVIVLRAIMIGVGATLVAEFSWLLYIFAAFLIVTGLKMLFMKEAEPDISNNALVRFMRRRFNVTESHHGEHFFVKQADPKSGKLVWFITPLFMALVLIEVADVIFAVDSVPAIFAITTDPFLVYTSNIFAILGLRALYFALAAMIHRFRYLKPALAVVLIFIGSKVFVADLVGLEKFPAALSLGITFAIIASGVIWSLVKTRGEPVPAE
;
A
#
# COMPACT_ATOMS: atom_id res chain seq x y z
N MET A 1 22.22 -11.71 -27.01
CA MET A 1 21.58 -12.04 -25.73
C MET A 1 20.95 -13.41 -25.88
N ASP A 2 21.37 -14.37 -25.07
CA ASP A 2 20.84 -15.73 -25.09
C ASP A 2 19.40 -15.71 -24.54
N THR A 3 18.42 -16.00 -25.39
CA THR A 3 16.99 -15.92 -25.05
C THR A 3 16.56 -17.03 -24.08
N SER A 4 17.40 -18.04 -23.84
CA SER A 4 17.17 -19.09 -22.85
C SER A 4 17.02 -18.55 -21.43
N LEU A 5 17.74 -17.48 -21.09
CA LEU A 5 17.66 -16.83 -19.77
C LEU A 5 16.25 -16.31 -19.44
N LEU A 6 15.46 -15.96 -20.45
CA LEU A 6 14.10 -15.44 -20.28
C LEU A 6 13.12 -16.49 -19.77
N PHE A 7 13.39 -17.76 -20.04
CA PHE A 7 12.53 -18.89 -19.69
C PHE A 7 12.94 -19.58 -18.39
N ILE A 8 14.00 -19.12 -17.73
CA ILE A 8 14.40 -19.60 -16.40
C ILE A 8 13.32 -19.22 -15.39
N GLU A 9 12.95 -20.16 -14.52
CA GLU A 9 12.02 -19.89 -13.43
C GLU A 9 12.70 -19.13 -12.29
N TRP A 10 12.08 -18.04 -11.87
CA TRP A 10 12.47 -17.25 -10.71
C TRP A 10 11.23 -16.95 -9.88
N LEU A 11 11.26 -17.35 -8.60
CA LEU A 11 10.12 -17.23 -7.68
C LEU A 11 8.80 -17.78 -8.27
N GLY A 12 8.87 -18.95 -8.93
CA GLY A 12 7.70 -19.66 -9.45
C GLY A 12 7.16 -19.18 -10.80
N LYS A 13 7.78 -18.18 -11.44
CA LYS A 13 7.43 -17.74 -12.80
C LYS A 13 8.67 -17.49 -13.68
N PRO A 14 8.55 -17.62 -15.01
CA PRO A 14 9.64 -17.27 -15.92
C PRO A 14 10.13 -15.83 -15.76
N VAL A 15 11.44 -15.60 -15.90
CA VAL A 15 12.08 -14.28 -15.81
C VAL A 15 11.43 -13.26 -16.76
N TRP A 16 10.99 -13.66 -17.95
CA TRP A 16 10.34 -12.74 -18.88
C TRP A 16 9.06 -12.12 -18.33
N MET A 17 8.30 -12.83 -17.49
CA MET A 17 7.08 -12.30 -16.87
C MET A 17 7.42 -11.18 -15.88
N TRP A 18 8.44 -11.41 -15.06
CA TRP A 18 8.96 -10.42 -14.12
C TRP A 18 9.52 -9.19 -14.83
N LEU A 19 10.35 -9.39 -15.85
CA LEU A 19 10.90 -8.29 -16.64
C LEU A 19 9.80 -7.50 -17.35
N SER A 20 8.83 -8.17 -17.97
CA SER A 20 7.71 -7.51 -18.63
C SER A 20 6.89 -6.67 -17.65
N PHE A 21 6.64 -7.20 -16.46
CA PHE A 21 5.95 -6.47 -15.40
C PHE A 21 6.75 -5.27 -14.89
N ILE A 22 8.03 -5.44 -14.59
CA ILE A 22 8.91 -4.34 -14.14
C ILE A 22 8.99 -3.26 -15.21
N THR A 23 9.16 -3.62 -16.48
CA THR A 23 9.14 -2.68 -17.60
C THR A 23 7.82 -1.94 -17.68
N LEU A 24 6.67 -2.62 -17.50
CA LEU A 24 5.36 -1.99 -17.46
C LEU A 24 5.26 -0.98 -16.29
N VAL A 25 5.68 -1.34 -15.10
CA VAL A 25 5.68 -0.45 -13.92
C VAL A 25 6.55 0.78 -14.16
N ILE A 26 7.78 0.58 -14.67
CA ILE A 26 8.68 1.68 -15.00
C ILE A 26 8.07 2.58 -16.08
N ALA A 27 7.43 2.02 -17.10
CA ALA A 27 6.77 2.79 -18.15
C ALA A 27 5.62 3.64 -17.58
N ILE A 28 4.79 3.05 -16.70
CA ILE A 28 3.70 3.76 -16.02
C ILE A 28 4.23 4.90 -15.14
N LEU A 29 5.27 4.65 -14.34
CA LEU A 29 5.89 5.66 -13.48
C LEU A 29 6.57 6.77 -14.30
N SER A 30 7.21 6.41 -15.40
CA SER A 30 7.87 7.36 -16.30
C SER A 30 6.84 8.24 -17.02
N PHE A 31 5.72 7.67 -17.44
CA PHE A 31 4.61 8.43 -18.03
C PHE A 31 4.00 9.41 -17.00
N ASP A 32 3.80 8.92 -15.78
CA ASP A 32 3.24 9.70 -14.69
C ASP A 32 4.09 10.93 -14.30
N LEU A 33 5.42 10.76 -14.29
CA LEU A 33 6.36 11.86 -14.02
C LEU A 33 6.62 12.76 -15.24
N GLY A 34 6.85 12.15 -16.40
CA GLY A 34 7.37 12.86 -17.57
C GLY A 34 6.30 13.63 -18.35
N VAL A 35 5.07 13.11 -18.37
CA VAL A 35 3.99 13.64 -19.23
C VAL A 35 2.90 14.31 -18.41
N LEU A 36 2.43 13.67 -17.34
CA LEU A 36 1.27 14.16 -16.58
C LEU A 36 1.61 15.30 -15.60
N HIS A 37 2.78 15.27 -14.96
CA HIS A 37 3.09 16.17 -13.83
C HIS A 37 4.38 16.98 -14.02
N LYS A 38 4.68 17.38 -15.25
CA LYS A 38 5.86 18.18 -15.56
C LYS A 38 5.81 19.59 -14.94
N GLU A 39 4.62 20.10 -14.64
CA GLU A 39 4.39 21.36 -13.95
C GLU A 39 3.89 21.07 -12.53
N ASN A 40 4.52 21.67 -11.52
CA ASN A 40 4.12 21.58 -10.11
C ASN A 40 2.78 22.33 -9.87
N LYS A 41 1.69 21.87 -10.48
CA LYS A 41 0.33 22.37 -10.25
C LYS A 41 -0.37 21.52 -9.21
N GLU A 42 -1.21 22.15 -8.40
CA GLU A 42 -2.10 21.43 -7.49
C GLU A 42 -3.09 20.61 -8.31
N ILE A 43 -3.21 19.32 -7.99
CA ILE A 43 -4.13 18.42 -8.69
C ILE A 43 -5.52 18.64 -8.12
N GLU A 44 -6.48 19.01 -8.97
CA GLU A 44 -7.88 19.10 -8.57
C GLU A 44 -8.45 17.71 -8.24
N VAL A 45 -9.45 17.66 -7.36
CA VAL A 45 -10.12 16.40 -6.96
C VAL A 45 -10.66 15.64 -8.17
N GLY A 46 -11.23 16.35 -9.15
CA GLY A 46 -11.78 15.73 -10.37
C GLY A 46 -10.73 15.03 -11.23
N GLU A 47 -9.53 15.63 -11.36
CA GLU A 47 -8.40 15.01 -12.06
C GLU A 47 -7.85 13.81 -11.27
N SER A 48 -7.75 13.95 -9.95
CA SER A 48 -7.34 12.89 -9.04
C SER A 48 -8.22 11.64 -9.15
N ILE A 49 -9.54 11.80 -9.26
CA ILE A 49 -10.47 10.69 -9.45
C ILE A 49 -10.25 10.00 -10.81
N LYS A 50 -10.08 10.77 -11.90
CA LYS A 50 -9.84 10.21 -13.24
C LYS A 50 -8.53 9.42 -13.28
N LEU A 51 -7.47 9.98 -12.71
CA LEU A 51 -6.18 9.30 -12.61
C LEU A 51 -6.29 8.03 -11.76
N SER A 52 -6.96 8.09 -10.61
CA SER A 52 -7.21 6.92 -9.77
C SER A 52 -7.97 5.82 -10.54
N ALA A 53 -9.00 6.20 -11.29
CA ALA A 53 -9.77 5.27 -12.13
C ALA A 53 -8.91 4.65 -13.24
N LEU A 54 -7.98 5.41 -13.84
CA LEU A 54 -7.02 4.89 -14.81
C LEU A 54 -6.12 3.82 -14.18
N TYR A 55 -5.52 4.10 -13.02
CA TYR A 55 -4.65 3.13 -12.34
C TYR A 55 -5.41 1.87 -11.90
N ILE A 56 -6.64 2.03 -11.40
CA ILE A 56 -7.51 0.89 -11.08
C ILE A 56 -7.79 0.06 -12.35
N SER A 57 -8.12 0.72 -13.46
CA SER A 57 -8.38 0.04 -14.73
C SER A 57 -7.17 -0.74 -15.24
N LEU A 58 -5.95 -0.20 -15.06
CA LEU A 58 -4.71 -0.91 -15.41
C LEU A 58 -4.51 -2.16 -14.55
N GLY A 59 -4.75 -2.08 -13.23
CA GLY A 59 -4.70 -3.24 -12.34
C GLY A 59 -5.75 -4.31 -12.72
N LEU A 60 -6.97 -3.89 -13.01
CA LEU A 60 -8.03 -4.80 -13.47
C LEU A 60 -7.69 -5.44 -14.82
N ALA A 61 -7.14 -4.68 -15.77
CA ALA A 61 -6.71 -5.19 -17.06
C ALA A 61 -5.58 -6.22 -16.92
N PHE A 62 -4.61 -5.95 -16.02
CA PHE A 62 -3.57 -6.93 -15.70
C PHE A 62 -4.15 -8.19 -15.03
N GLY A 63 -5.13 -8.04 -14.14
CA GLY A 63 -5.86 -9.18 -13.57
C GLY A 63 -6.60 -10.01 -14.63
N GLY A 64 -7.19 -9.35 -15.63
CA GLY A 64 -7.77 -10.02 -16.80
C GLY A 64 -6.74 -10.77 -17.64
N TRP A 65 -5.54 -10.19 -17.82
CA TRP A 65 -4.42 -10.87 -18.46
C TRP A 65 -3.95 -12.09 -17.64
N VAL A 66 -3.82 -11.96 -16.32
CA VAL A 66 -3.50 -13.08 -15.41
C VAL A 66 -4.54 -14.19 -15.55
N TRP A 67 -5.83 -13.86 -15.58
CA TRP A 67 -6.90 -14.84 -15.77
C TRP A 67 -6.75 -15.59 -17.09
N TRP A 68 -6.53 -14.85 -18.19
CA TRP A 68 -6.43 -15.43 -19.52
C TRP A 68 -5.18 -16.30 -19.69
N TYR A 69 -4.04 -15.86 -19.15
CA TYR A 69 -2.75 -16.50 -19.37
C TYR A 69 -2.38 -17.56 -18.32
N LEU A 70 -2.69 -17.30 -17.04
CA LEU A 70 -2.37 -18.18 -15.90
C LEU A 70 -3.58 -18.98 -15.39
N GLY A 71 -4.77 -18.74 -15.94
CA GLY A 71 -5.99 -19.46 -15.61
C GLY A 71 -6.85 -18.79 -14.53
N ALA A 72 -8.05 -19.33 -14.35
CA ALA A 72 -9.09 -18.74 -13.50
C ALA A 72 -8.67 -18.63 -12.02
N ASP A 73 -8.04 -19.66 -11.47
CA ASP A 73 -7.64 -19.66 -10.05
C ASP A 73 -6.61 -18.56 -9.76
N ALA A 74 -5.62 -18.39 -10.64
CA ALA A 74 -4.63 -17.33 -10.55
C ALA A 74 -5.26 -15.94 -10.70
N GLY A 75 -6.20 -15.78 -11.66
CA GLY A 75 -6.95 -14.55 -11.86
C GLY A 75 -7.79 -14.15 -10.64
N LEU A 76 -8.49 -15.11 -10.03
CA LEU A 76 -9.28 -14.90 -8.82
C LEU A 76 -8.41 -14.57 -7.61
N ALA A 77 -7.27 -15.26 -7.45
CA ALA A 77 -6.31 -14.96 -6.39
C ALA A 77 -5.72 -13.55 -6.54
N TYR A 78 -5.30 -13.18 -7.76
CA TYR A 78 -4.84 -11.83 -8.08
C TYR A 78 -5.91 -10.78 -7.75
N MET A 79 -7.14 -11.00 -8.19
CA MET A 79 -8.23 -10.03 -8.00
C MET A 79 -8.58 -9.86 -6.52
N THR A 80 -8.62 -10.98 -5.77
CA THR A 80 -8.86 -10.94 -4.32
C THR A 80 -7.76 -10.17 -3.63
N GLY A 81 -6.49 -10.44 -3.98
CA GLY A 81 -5.34 -9.73 -3.47
C GLY A 81 -5.35 -8.24 -3.78
N PHE A 82 -5.61 -7.89 -5.05
CA PHE A 82 -5.70 -6.52 -5.52
C PHE A 82 -6.77 -5.73 -4.75
N VAL A 83 -7.97 -6.29 -4.58
CA VAL A 83 -9.08 -5.64 -3.86
C VAL A 83 -8.78 -5.47 -2.37
N VAL A 84 -8.22 -6.49 -1.73
CA VAL A 84 -7.81 -6.44 -0.31
C VAL A 84 -6.74 -5.37 -0.11
N GLU A 85 -5.69 -5.39 -0.92
CA GLU A 85 -4.61 -4.41 -0.81
C GLU A 85 -5.09 -3.01 -1.14
N LYS A 86 -5.95 -2.84 -2.15
CA LYS A 86 -6.49 -1.52 -2.50
C LYS A 86 -7.31 -0.93 -1.36
N THR A 87 -8.00 -1.78 -0.60
CA THR A 87 -8.77 -1.37 0.57
C THR A 87 -7.86 -1.01 1.73
N LEU A 88 -6.82 -1.82 2.00
CA LEU A 88 -5.80 -1.54 3.02
C LEU A 88 -5.03 -0.25 2.71
N ALA A 89 -4.76 0.03 1.44
CA ALA A 89 -4.10 1.25 1.02
C ALA A 89 -4.89 2.53 1.37
N LEU A 90 -6.22 2.45 1.56
CA LEU A 90 -7.02 3.58 2.04
C LEU A 90 -6.67 3.95 3.49
N ASP A 91 -6.35 2.96 4.33
CA ASP A 91 -5.84 3.21 5.69
C ASP A 91 -4.45 3.87 5.66
N ASN A 92 -3.60 3.46 4.72
CA ASN A 92 -2.28 4.06 4.52
C ASN A 92 -2.38 5.55 4.13
N VAL A 93 -3.36 5.93 3.31
CA VAL A 93 -3.61 7.34 2.93
C VAL A 93 -3.86 8.21 4.16
N PHE A 94 -4.59 7.74 5.18
CA PHE A 94 -4.83 8.51 6.40
C PHE A 94 -3.54 8.77 7.18
N VAL A 95 -2.70 7.75 7.34
CA VAL A 95 -1.42 7.92 8.03
C VAL A 95 -0.50 8.87 7.28
N ILE A 96 -0.48 8.81 5.96
CA ILE A 96 0.25 9.78 5.13
C ILE A 96 -0.26 11.20 5.38
N ALA A 97 -1.58 11.41 5.42
CA ALA A 97 -2.18 12.73 5.69
C ALA A 97 -1.77 13.27 7.07
N LEU A 98 -1.80 12.42 8.10
CA LEU A 98 -1.35 12.79 9.44
C LEU A 98 0.14 13.17 9.46
N ILE A 99 1.00 12.41 8.75
CA ILE A 99 2.43 12.71 8.64
C ILE A 99 2.66 14.06 7.94
N PHE A 100 1.97 14.33 6.84
CA PHE A 100 2.06 15.61 6.15
C PHE A 100 1.56 16.77 6.99
N SER A 101 0.47 16.58 7.73
CA SER A 101 -0.04 17.58 8.68
C SER A 101 0.97 17.84 9.79
N PHE A 102 1.55 16.80 10.38
CA PHE A 102 2.52 16.92 11.47
C PHE A 102 3.79 17.70 11.06
N PHE A 103 4.32 17.42 9.87
CA PHE A 103 5.47 18.15 9.34
C PHE A 103 5.10 19.44 8.60
N ALA A 104 3.82 19.82 8.56
CA ALA A 104 3.30 20.95 7.80
C ALA A 104 3.83 20.98 6.36
N VAL A 105 3.80 19.84 5.66
CA VAL A 105 4.32 19.70 4.29
C VAL A 105 3.41 20.45 3.31
N PRO A 106 3.90 21.49 2.60
CA PRO A 106 3.12 22.21 1.61
C PRO A 106 2.58 21.28 0.51
N ARG A 107 1.34 21.49 0.08
CA ARG A 107 0.65 20.65 -0.94
C ARG A 107 1.49 20.47 -2.21
N LEU A 108 2.20 21.52 -2.63
CA LEU A 108 3.12 21.52 -3.77
C LEU A 108 4.20 20.41 -3.70
N TYR A 109 4.69 20.09 -2.49
CA TYR A 109 5.78 19.14 -2.30
C TYR A 109 5.32 17.73 -1.90
N GLN A 110 4.04 17.56 -1.54
CA GLN A 110 3.47 16.26 -1.18
C GLN A 110 3.55 15.26 -2.34
N HIS A 111 3.35 15.73 -3.58
CA HIS A 111 3.50 14.90 -4.79
C HIS A 111 4.88 14.24 -4.85
N ARG A 112 5.94 15.01 -4.63
CA ARG A 112 7.31 14.51 -4.67
C ARG A 112 7.56 13.47 -3.58
N VAL A 113 7.07 13.70 -2.37
CA VAL A 113 7.20 12.72 -1.28
C VAL A 113 6.47 11.43 -1.62
N LEU A 114 5.23 11.52 -2.10
CA LEU A 114 4.44 10.36 -2.51
C LEU A 114 5.11 9.57 -3.64
N PHE A 115 5.74 10.25 -4.61
CA PHE A 115 6.45 9.59 -5.69
C PHE A 115 7.66 8.78 -5.19
N TRP A 116 8.53 9.40 -4.39
CA TRP A 116 9.65 8.70 -3.78
C TRP A 116 9.17 7.60 -2.82
N GLY A 117 8.04 7.85 -2.17
CA GLY A 117 7.26 6.89 -1.38
C GLY A 117 6.92 5.62 -2.16
N ILE A 118 6.31 5.77 -3.34
CA ILE A 118 5.95 4.62 -4.19
C ILE A 118 7.20 3.85 -4.61
N LEU A 119 8.30 4.53 -4.95
CA LEU A 119 9.54 3.86 -5.34
C LEU A 119 10.14 3.06 -4.18
N GLY A 120 10.16 3.63 -2.97
CA GLY A 120 10.62 2.94 -1.77
C GLY A 120 9.74 1.72 -1.45
N VAL A 121 8.42 1.90 -1.47
CA VAL A 121 7.44 0.84 -1.25
C VAL A 121 7.61 -0.31 -2.26
N ILE A 122 7.80 -0.04 -3.54
CA ILE A 122 8.05 -1.08 -4.56
C ILE A 122 9.24 -1.96 -4.15
N VAL A 123 10.34 -1.34 -3.72
CA VAL A 123 11.56 -2.06 -3.31
C VAL A 123 11.36 -2.79 -2.00
N LEU A 124 10.84 -2.11 -0.97
CA LEU A 124 10.64 -2.69 0.36
C LEU A 124 9.66 -3.87 0.30
N ARG A 125 8.60 -3.77 -0.50
CA ARG A 125 7.66 -4.86 -0.70
C ARG A 125 8.25 -6.01 -1.48
N ALA A 126 9.09 -5.76 -2.49
CA ALA A 126 9.82 -6.83 -3.17
C ALA A 126 10.67 -7.63 -2.16
N ILE A 127 11.34 -6.94 -1.24
CA ILE A 127 12.13 -7.59 -0.18
C ILE A 127 11.22 -8.38 0.78
N MET A 128 10.19 -7.75 1.33
CA MET A 128 9.30 -8.40 2.32
C MET A 128 8.55 -9.59 1.73
N ILE A 129 8.04 -9.47 0.50
CA ILE A 129 7.34 -10.56 -0.20
C ILE A 129 8.32 -11.65 -0.59
N GLY A 130 9.54 -11.31 -1.04
CA GLY A 130 10.58 -12.30 -1.32
C GLY A 130 10.93 -13.11 -0.08
N VAL A 131 11.16 -12.43 1.06
CA VAL A 131 11.40 -13.09 2.36
C VAL A 131 10.20 -13.93 2.77
N GLY A 132 8.98 -13.37 2.73
CA GLY A 132 7.75 -14.09 3.08
C GLY A 132 7.52 -15.33 2.21
N ALA A 133 7.79 -15.25 0.91
CA ALA A 133 7.67 -16.36 -0.03
C ALA A 133 8.64 -17.48 0.32
N THR A 134 9.90 -17.15 0.62
CA THR A 134 10.90 -18.15 1.05
C THR A 134 10.52 -18.80 2.38
N LEU A 135 10.03 -18.02 3.34
CA LEU A 135 9.59 -18.54 4.63
C LEU A 135 8.38 -19.47 4.51
N VAL A 136 7.38 -19.10 3.70
CA VAL A 136 6.19 -19.94 3.48
C VAL A 136 6.53 -21.21 2.69
N ALA A 137 7.48 -21.15 1.76
CA ALA A 137 7.93 -22.33 1.02
C ALA A 137 8.62 -23.36 1.92
N GLU A 138 9.41 -22.93 2.90
CA GLU A 138 10.08 -23.83 3.86
C GLU A 138 9.19 -24.22 5.04
N PHE A 139 8.30 -23.33 5.47
CA PHE A 139 7.49 -23.50 6.67
C PHE A 139 5.99 -23.32 6.35
N SER A 140 5.37 -24.36 5.80
CA SER A 140 3.93 -24.33 5.46
C SER A 140 3.02 -24.05 6.66
N TRP A 141 3.44 -24.46 7.88
CA TRP A 141 2.72 -24.18 9.12
C TRP A 141 2.64 -22.68 9.47
N LEU A 142 3.52 -21.85 8.88
CA LEU A 142 3.53 -20.40 9.04
C LEU A 142 2.23 -19.76 8.52
N LEU A 143 1.57 -20.39 7.55
CA LEU A 143 0.26 -19.93 7.06
C LEU A 143 -0.81 -19.95 8.16
N TYR A 144 -0.74 -20.89 9.10
CA TYR A 144 -1.67 -20.91 10.24
C TYR A 144 -1.36 -19.79 11.24
N ILE A 145 -0.08 -19.42 11.42
CA ILE A 145 0.28 -18.25 12.22
C ILE A 145 -0.27 -16.99 11.55
N PHE A 146 -0.07 -16.84 10.24
CA PHE A 146 -0.59 -15.72 9.46
C PHE A 146 -2.12 -15.65 9.59
N ALA A 147 -2.81 -16.78 9.42
CA ALA A 147 -4.24 -16.86 9.58
C ALA A 147 -4.71 -16.45 10.99
N ALA A 148 -4.06 -16.95 12.04
CA ALA A 148 -4.37 -16.58 13.43
C ALA A 148 -4.11 -15.10 13.69
N PHE A 149 -2.99 -14.57 13.17
CA PHE A 149 -2.63 -13.16 13.26
C PHE A 149 -3.71 -12.27 12.62
N LEU A 150 -4.19 -12.60 11.42
CA LEU A 150 -5.26 -11.86 10.73
C LEU A 150 -6.58 -11.84 11.50
N ILE A 151 -6.94 -12.96 12.13
CA ILE A 151 -8.13 -13.04 12.97
C ILE A 151 -7.96 -12.11 14.18
N VAL A 152 -6.81 -12.18 14.85
CA VAL A 152 -6.52 -11.34 16.02
C VAL A 152 -6.51 -9.85 15.65
N THR A 153 -5.88 -9.47 14.54
CA THR A 153 -5.84 -8.06 14.08
C THR A 153 -7.23 -7.58 13.68
N GLY A 154 -8.00 -8.37 12.95
CA GLY A 154 -9.39 -8.02 12.62
C GLY A 154 -10.27 -7.89 13.87
N LEU A 155 -10.15 -8.80 14.85
CA LEU A 155 -10.89 -8.67 16.12
C LEU A 155 -10.46 -7.40 16.89
N LYS A 156 -9.16 -7.12 16.92
CA LYS A 156 -8.62 -5.90 17.53
C LYS A 156 -9.22 -4.65 16.89
N MET A 157 -9.30 -4.59 15.56
CA MET A 157 -9.90 -3.45 14.84
C MET A 157 -11.40 -3.27 15.13
N LEU A 158 -12.15 -4.34 15.40
CA LEU A 158 -13.58 -4.26 15.73
C LEU A 158 -13.84 -3.84 17.17
N PHE A 159 -13.05 -4.34 18.12
CA PHE A 159 -13.35 -4.24 19.55
C PHE A 159 -12.48 -3.23 20.29
N MET A 160 -11.31 -2.89 19.77
CA MET A 160 -10.43 -1.90 20.38
C MET A 160 -10.56 -0.58 19.64
N LYS A 161 -10.82 0.50 20.38
CA LYS A 161 -10.68 1.85 19.84
C LYS A 161 -9.19 2.08 19.59
N GLU A 162 -8.79 2.10 18.33
CA GLU A 162 -7.46 2.56 17.95
C GLU A 162 -7.30 4.02 18.41
N ALA A 163 -6.27 4.26 19.22
CA ALA A 163 -5.83 5.62 19.47
C ALA A 163 -5.26 6.18 18.15
N GLU A 164 -5.52 7.45 17.86
CA GLU A 164 -4.90 8.09 16.71
C GLU A 164 -3.36 8.02 16.84
N PRO A 165 -2.62 7.73 15.76
CA PRO A 165 -1.17 7.66 15.82
C PRO A 165 -0.59 9.01 16.29
N ASP A 166 -0.03 9.04 17.50
CA ASP A 166 0.67 10.24 17.99
C ASP A 166 2.07 10.33 17.35
N ILE A 167 2.15 11.11 16.27
CA ILE A 167 3.40 11.34 15.54
C ILE A 167 4.37 12.19 16.39
N SER A 168 3.86 13.05 17.28
CA SER A 168 4.68 13.97 18.06
C SER A 168 5.59 13.26 19.07
N ASN A 169 5.12 12.14 19.63
CA ASN A 169 5.91 11.29 20.54
C ASN A 169 6.60 10.11 19.84
N ASN A 170 6.59 10.05 18.51
CA ASN A 170 7.12 8.90 17.79
C ASN A 170 8.63 8.72 18.02
N ALA A 171 9.01 7.50 18.43
CA ALA A 171 10.39 7.11 18.68
C ALA A 171 11.28 7.33 17.44
N LEU A 172 10.75 7.13 16.23
CA LEU A 172 11.48 7.33 14.99
C LEU A 172 11.83 8.80 14.76
N VAL A 173 10.87 9.72 14.96
CA VAL A 173 11.10 11.17 14.83
C VAL A 173 12.19 11.61 15.81
N ARG A 174 12.11 11.13 17.06
CA ARG A 174 13.09 11.42 18.10
C ARG A 174 14.46 10.85 17.77
N PHE A 175 14.52 9.62 17.24
CA PHE A 175 15.75 8.99 16.78
C PHE A 175 16.39 9.80 15.65
N MET A 176 15.61 10.17 14.63
CA MET A 176 16.11 10.96 13.50
C MET A 176 16.64 12.32 13.93
N ARG A 177 15.89 13.05 14.78
CA ARG A 177 16.33 14.36 15.33
C ARG A 177 17.58 14.26 16.22
N ARG A 178 17.80 13.11 16.86
CA ARG A 178 19.02 12.87 17.67
C ARG A 178 20.21 12.45 16.81
N ARG A 179 19.97 11.71 15.73
CA ARG A 179 21.03 11.07 14.91
C ARG A 179 21.48 11.92 13.73
N PHE A 180 20.60 12.77 13.20
CA PHE A 180 20.83 13.62 12.04
C PHE A 180 20.64 15.09 12.40
N ASN A 181 21.30 15.96 11.65
CA ASN A 181 21.06 17.39 11.69
C ASN A 181 19.78 17.69 10.91
N VAL A 182 18.76 18.24 11.56
CA VAL A 182 17.45 18.51 10.96
C VAL A 182 17.24 20.01 10.83
N THR A 183 16.77 20.48 9.68
CA THR A 183 16.39 21.90 9.52
C THR A 183 15.06 22.20 10.21
N GLU A 184 14.89 23.43 10.70
CA GLU A 184 13.62 23.84 11.33
C GLU A 184 12.50 24.06 10.31
N SER A 185 12.84 24.49 9.09
CA SER A 185 11.91 24.81 8.02
C SER A 185 12.13 23.96 6.78
N HIS A 186 11.14 23.95 5.89
CA HIS A 186 11.22 23.34 4.57
C HIS A 186 12.11 24.17 3.66
N HIS A 187 12.93 23.50 2.85
CA HIS A 187 13.79 24.12 1.85
C HIS A 187 13.33 23.77 0.44
N GLY A 188 12.13 24.23 0.11
CA GLY A 188 11.46 23.88 -1.13
C GLY A 188 11.24 22.38 -1.25
N GLU A 189 11.58 21.83 -2.42
CA GLU A 189 11.44 20.41 -2.74
C GLU A 189 12.65 19.54 -2.33
N HIS A 190 13.66 20.13 -1.68
CA HIS A 190 14.89 19.42 -1.33
C HIS A 190 14.74 18.59 -0.05
N PHE A 191 15.15 17.33 -0.14
CA PHE A 191 15.25 16.42 1.02
C PHE A 191 16.49 16.67 1.88
N PHE A 192 17.56 17.16 1.25
CA PHE A 192 18.84 17.41 1.89
C PHE A 192 19.35 18.79 1.49
N VAL A 193 19.93 19.50 2.43
CA VAL A 193 20.53 20.81 2.19
C VAL A 193 21.87 20.91 2.92
N LYS A 194 22.82 21.64 2.34
CA LYS A 194 24.07 21.98 3.04
C LYS A 194 23.90 23.33 3.71
N GLN A 195 24.16 23.38 5.02
CA GLN A 195 24.14 24.61 5.80
C GLN A 195 25.33 24.63 6.76
N ALA A 196 25.74 25.83 7.18
CA ALA A 196 26.73 25.96 8.23
C ALA A 196 26.13 25.46 9.55
N ASP A 197 26.81 24.51 10.19
CA ASP A 197 26.44 24.02 11.51
C ASP A 197 26.45 25.19 12.51
N PRO A 198 25.33 25.47 13.21
CA PRO A 198 25.27 26.55 14.21
C PRO A 198 26.34 26.44 15.30
N LYS A 199 26.86 25.22 15.56
CA LYS A 199 27.86 24.98 16.61
C LYS A 199 29.30 25.06 16.10
N SER A 200 29.57 24.56 14.90
CA SER A 200 30.94 24.42 14.38
C SER A 200 31.29 25.37 13.23
N GLY A 201 30.30 26.06 12.65
CA GLY A 201 30.45 26.93 11.48
C GLY A 201 30.81 26.18 10.18
N LYS A 202 31.00 24.86 10.23
CA LYS A 202 31.35 24.04 9.06
C LYS A 202 30.10 23.73 8.25
N LEU A 203 30.24 23.74 6.93
CA LEU A 203 29.19 23.28 6.01
C LEU A 203 28.97 21.78 6.19
N VAL A 204 27.80 21.41 6.72
CA VAL A 204 27.37 20.02 6.92
C VAL A 204 26.04 19.79 6.22
N TRP A 205 25.73 18.53 5.94
CA TRP A 205 24.42 18.14 5.43
C TRP A 205 23.38 18.15 6.56
N PHE A 206 22.23 18.72 6.25
CA PHE A 206 21.01 18.65 7.05
C PHE A 206 19.94 17.90 6.25
N ILE A 207 19.13 17.13 6.97
CA ILE A 207 17.88 16.57 6.44
C ILE A 207 16.75 17.57 6.66
N THR A 208 15.84 17.68 5.69
CA THR A 208 14.66 18.55 5.82
C THR A 208 13.48 17.80 6.44
N PRO A 209 12.48 18.50 6.99
CA PRO A 209 11.25 17.85 7.45
C PRO A 209 10.53 17.07 6.33
N LEU A 210 10.73 17.45 5.06
CA LEU A 210 10.23 16.73 3.89
C LEU A 210 10.83 15.31 3.80
N PHE A 211 12.14 15.15 4.08
CA PHE A 211 12.78 13.84 4.11
C PHE A 211 12.33 13.01 5.31
N MET A 212 12.12 13.65 6.46
CA MET A 212 11.56 12.97 7.62
C MET A 212 10.15 12.42 7.33
N ALA A 213 9.31 13.21 6.65
CA ALA A 213 7.99 12.76 6.21
C ALA A 213 8.10 11.53 5.30
N LEU A 214 8.99 11.55 4.30
CA LEU A 214 9.24 10.39 3.44
C LEU A 214 9.61 9.14 4.24
N VAL A 215 10.59 9.24 5.14
CA VAL A 215 11.03 8.09 5.96
C VAL A 215 9.89 7.56 6.85
N LEU A 216 9.10 8.45 7.45
CA LEU A 216 7.96 8.03 8.27
C LEU A 216 6.89 7.32 7.44
N ILE A 217 6.64 7.76 6.21
CA ILE A 217 5.69 7.11 5.29
C ILE A 217 6.18 5.71 4.92
N GLU A 218 7.45 5.56 4.57
CA GLU A 218 8.04 4.25 4.24
C GLU A 218 7.97 3.28 5.44
N VAL A 219 8.31 3.76 6.63
CA VAL A 219 8.23 2.94 7.85
C VAL A 219 6.77 2.58 8.17
N ALA A 220 5.84 3.51 7.97
CA ALA A 220 4.42 3.22 8.13
C ALA A 220 3.95 2.15 7.13
N ASP A 221 4.36 2.20 5.87
CA ASP A 221 4.03 1.14 4.89
C ASP A 221 4.59 -0.21 5.31
N VAL A 222 5.84 -0.27 5.81
CA VAL A 222 6.41 -1.52 6.34
C VAL A 222 5.60 -2.04 7.53
N ILE A 223 5.15 -1.18 8.43
CA ILE A 223 4.28 -1.58 9.54
C ILE A 223 2.94 -2.12 9.00
N PHE A 224 2.33 -1.45 8.03
CA PHE A 224 1.10 -1.95 7.39
C PHE A 224 1.29 -3.25 6.64
N ALA A 225 2.48 -3.46 6.05
CA ALA A 225 2.82 -4.70 5.36
C ALA A 225 2.91 -5.88 6.33
N VAL A 226 3.13 -5.66 7.62
CA VAL A 226 3.04 -6.73 8.64
C VAL A 226 1.64 -7.34 8.69
N ASP A 227 0.59 -6.56 8.40
CA ASP A 227 -0.78 -7.06 8.33
C ASP A 227 -1.14 -7.57 6.93
N SER A 228 -0.72 -6.85 5.89
CA SER A 228 -1.14 -7.15 4.53
C SER A 228 -0.38 -8.31 3.87
N VAL A 229 0.90 -8.54 4.23
CA VAL A 229 1.70 -9.65 3.69
C VAL A 229 1.17 -11.01 4.17
N PRO A 230 0.87 -11.23 5.47
CA PRO A 230 0.15 -12.43 5.91
C PRO A 230 -1.19 -12.61 5.20
N ALA A 231 -1.97 -11.53 5.01
CA ALA A 231 -3.28 -11.58 4.37
C ALA A 231 -3.20 -12.11 2.93
N ILE A 232 -2.25 -11.59 2.15
CA ILE A 232 -2.09 -12.00 0.76
C ILE A 232 -1.52 -13.43 0.64
N PHE A 233 -0.61 -13.84 1.54
CA PHE A 233 -0.12 -15.22 1.57
C PHE A 233 -1.20 -16.24 1.98
N ALA A 234 -2.20 -15.83 2.78
CA ALA A 234 -3.39 -16.63 3.07
C ALA A 234 -4.37 -16.72 1.88
N ILE A 235 -4.21 -15.88 0.84
CA ILE A 235 -4.96 -15.98 -0.42
C ILE A 235 -4.20 -16.83 -1.43
N THR A 236 -2.90 -16.56 -1.62
CA THR A 236 -2.06 -17.26 -2.59
C THR A 236 -0.61 -17.27 -2.15
N THR A 237 0.07 -18.38 -2.41
CA THR A 237 1.50 -18.54 -2.16
C THR A 237 2.37 -18.21 -3.38
N ASP A 238 1.75 -17.87 -4.52
CA ASP A 238 2.47 -17.47 -5.75
C ASP A 238 3.04 -16.05 -5.61
N PRO A 239 4.37 -15.87 -5.48
CA PRO A 239 4.98 -14.57 -5.20
C PRO A 239 4.74 -13.56 -6.33
N PHE A 240 4.58 -14.02 -7.57
CA PHE A 240 4.28 -13.15 -8.70
C PHE A 240 2.89 -12.55 -8.56
N LEU A 241 1.88 -13.33 -8.20
CA LEU A 241 0.52 -12.82 -7.96
C LEU A 241 0.48 -11.89 -6.75
N VAL A 242 1.15 -12.27 -5.66
CA VAL A 242 1.29 -11.46 -4.45
C VAL A 242 1.88 -10.09 -4.82
N TYR A 243 3.07 -10.06 -5.42
CA TYR A 243 3.77 -8.82 -5.72
C TYR A 243 3.02 -7.97 -6.76
N THR A 244 2.60 -8.54 -7.88
CA THR A 244 1.97 -7.76 -8.96
C THR A 244 0.63 -7.13 -8.53
N SER A 245 -0.22 -7.87 -7.82
CA SER A 245 -1.50 -7.35 -7.31
C SER A 245 -1.29 -6.17 -6.35
N ASN A 246 -0.24 -6.27 -5.55
CA ASN A 246 0.06 -5.33 -4.50
C ASN A 246 0.63 -4.01 -5.05
N ILE A 247 1.56 -4.13 -5.99
CA ILE A 247 2.10 -2.97 -6.71
C ILE A 247 0.99 -2.28 -7.48
N PHE A 248 0.12 -2.99 -8.21
CA PHE A 248 -1.03 -2.35 -8.88
C PHE A 248 -2.02 -1.69 -7.91
N ALA A 249 -2.20 -2.23 -6.71
CA ALA A 249 -3.06 -1.62 -5.70
C ALA A 249 -2.49 -0.28 -5.19
N ILE A 250 -1.17 -0.20 -5.05
CA ILE A 250 -0.45 0.99 -4.57
C ILE A 250 -0.16 1.97 -5.71
N LEU A 251 -0.05 1.51 -6.95
CA LEU A 251 0.00 2.37 -8.12
C LEU A 251 -1.28 3.22 -8.15
N GLY A 252 -1.09 4.54 -8.26
CA GLY A 252 -2.18 5.51 -8.14
C GLY A 252 -2.54 5.90 -6.72
N LEU A 253 -1.82 5.44 -5.68
CA LEU A 253 -1.97 5.92 -4.29
C LEU A 253 -1.87 7.45 -4.22
N ARG A 254 -1.01 8.06 -5.04
CA ARG A 254 -0.88 9.51 -5.14
C ARG A 254 -2.19 10.18 -5.58
N ALA A 255 -2.80 9.69 -6.65
CA ALA A 255 -4.08 10.20 -7.14
C ALA A 255 -5.20 9.93 -6.13
N LEU A 256 -5.15 8.77 -5.46
CA LEU A 256 -6.09 8.42 -4.41
C LEU A 256 -5.95 9.34 -3.20
N TYR A 257 -4.73 9.68 -2.77
CA TYR A 257 -4.47 10.60 -1.67
C TYR A 257 -5.16 11.95 -1.90
N PHE A 258 -4.96 12.57 -3.06
CA PHE A 258 -5.58 13.87 -3.34
C PHE A 258 -7.10 13.78 -3.52
N ALA A 259 -7.61 12.65 -4.02
CA ALA A 259 -9.06 12.42 -4.08
C ALA A 259 -9.67 12.17 -2.68
N LEU A 260 -8.96 11.48 -1.79
CA LEU A 260 -9.48 11.07 -0.48
C LEU A 260 -9.23 12.09 0.62
N ALA A 261 -8.16 12.89 0.54
CA ALA A 261 -7.81 13.89 1.56
C ALA A 261 -8.99 14.82 1.86
N ALA A 262 -9.78 15.18 0.84
CA ALA A 262 -10.98 16.00 0.97
C ALA A 262 -12.21 15.26 1.54
N MET A 263 -12.17 13.93 1.64
CA MET A 263 -13.28 13.08 2.07
C MET A 263 -12.90 12.16 3.23
N ILE A 264 -11.82 12.45 3.94
CA ILE A 264 -11.25 11.58 4.98
C ILE A 264 -12.31 11.13 5.99
N HIS A 265 -13.17 12.05 6.42
CA HIS A 265 -14.23 11.77 7.40
C HIS A 265 -15.35 10.86 6.86
N ARG A 266 -15.50 10.73 5.54
CA ARG A 266 -16.59 9.96 4.92
C ARG A 266 -16.37 8.44 4.91
N PHE A 267 -15.15 7.97 5.17
CA PHE A 267 -14.80 6.54 5.11
C PHE A 267 -14.70 5.85 6.48
N ARG A 268 -15.34 6.42 7.51
CA ARG A 268 -15.34 5.87 8.87
C ARG A 268 -15.74 4.39 8.97
N TYR A 269 -16.62 3.91 8.09
CA TYR A 269 -17.13 2.53 8.13
C TYR A 269 -16.32 1.54 7.27
N LEU A 270 -15.24 1.99 6.64
CA LEU A 270 -14.34 1.13 5.89
C LEU A 270 -13.49 0.24 6.82
N LYS A 271 -13.03 0.78 7.96
CA LYS A 271 -12.25 0.03 8.96
C LYS A 271 -12.96 -1.23 9.47
N PRO A 272 -14.24 -1.18 9.90
CA PRO A 272 -15.00 -2.39 10.25
C PRO A 272 -15.11 -3.40 9.11
N ALA A 273 -15.32 -2.95 7.87
CA ALA A 273 -15.41 -3.85 6.73
C ALA A 273 -14.09 -4.57 6.48
N LEU A 274 -12.97 -3.85 6.54
CA LEU A 274 -11.64 -4.43 6.42
C LEU A 274 -11.38 -5.45 7.55
N ALA A 275 -11.75 -5.12 8.78
CA ALA A 275 -11.59 -6.03 9.92
C ALA A 275 -12.34 -7.35 9.71
N VAL A 276 -13.58 -7.29 9.19
CA VAL A 276 -14.37 -8.49 8.84
C VAL A 276 -13.71 -9.27 7.70
N VAL A 277 -13.14 -8.59 6.70
CA VAL A 277 -12.37 -9.23 5.63
C VAL A 277 -11.15 -9.98 6.17
N LEU A 278 -10.37 -9.38 7.07
CA LEU A 278 -9.20 -10.04 7.67
C LEU A 278 -9.59 -11.27 8.48
N ILE A 279 -10.64 -11.17 9.30
CA ILE A 279 -11.18 -12.32 10.04
C ILE A 279 -11.60 -13.41 9.06
N PHE A 280 -12.31 -13.06 7.98
CA PHE A 280 -12.75 -14.02 6.98
C PHE A 280 -11.57 -14.72 6.27
N ILE A 281 -10.60 -13.94 5.77
CA ILE A 281 -9.43 -14.47 5.05
C ILE A 281 -8.59 -15.37 5.97
N GLY A 282 -8.38 -14.98 7.23
CA GLY A 282 -7.69 -15.84 8.19
C GLY A 282 -8.50 -17.10 8.53
N SER A 283 -9.80 -16.96 8.78
CA SER A 283 -10.66 -18.09 9.15
C SER A 283 -10.75 -19.15 8.07
N LYS A 284 -10.75 -18.76 6.78
CA LYS A 284 -10.91 -19.72 5.68
C LYS A 284 -9.77 -20.76 5.61
N VAL A 285 -8.57 -20.41 6.10
CA VAL A 285 -7.42 -21.32 6.15
C VAL A 285 -7.73 -22.51 7.06
N PHE A 286 -8.31 -22.25 8.23
CA PHE A 286 -8.74 -23.29 9.17
C PHE A 286 -9.99 -24.04 8.67
N VAL A 287 -10.96 -23.32 8.08
CA VAL A 287 -12.20 -23.92 7.57
C VAL A 287 -11.91 -24.89 6.42
N ALA A 288 -10.98 -24.57 5.51
CA ALA A 288 -10.63 -25.48 4.42
C ALA A 288 -10.14 -26.83 4.96
N ASP A 289 -9.25 -26.81 5.95
CA ASP A 289 -8.70 -28.00 6.60
C ASP A 289 -9.78 -28.80 7.35
N LEU A 290 -10.63 -28.11 8.13
CA LEU A 290 -11.72 -28.75 8.90
C LEU A 290 -12.77 -29.44 8.03
N VAL A 291 -13.03 -28.93 6.83
CA VAL A 291 -14.03 -29.48 5.90
C VAL A 291 -13.39 -30.49 4.92
N GLY A 292 -12.08 -30.75 5.04
CA GLY A 292 -11.34 -31.65 4.15
C GLY A 292 -11.20 -31.13 2.71
N LEU A 293 -11.32 -29.81 2.52
CA LEU A 293 -11.11 -29.16 1.23
C LEU A 293 -9.64 -28.80 1.08
N GLU A 294 -9.02 -29.18 -0.05
CA GLU A 294 -7.63 -28.78 -0.34
C GLU A 294 -7.47 -27.25 -0.36
N LYS A 295 -8.47 -26.52 -0.87
CA LYS A 295 -8.51 -25.05 -0.90
C LYS A 295 -9.94 -24.55 -0.77
N PHE A 296 -10.10 -23.43 -0.07
CA PHE A 296 -11.36 -22.70 -0.06
C PHE A 296 -11.67 -22.17 -1.48
N PRO A 297 -12.90 -22.34 -2.01
CA PRO A 297 -13.22 -21.94 -3.38
C PRO A 297 -12.90 -20.46 -3.65
N ALA A 298 -12.00 -20.20 -4.61
CA ALA A 298 -11.48 -18.86 -4.87
C ALA A 298 -12.59 -17.87 -5.29
N ALA A 299 -13.55 -18.32 -6.09
CA ALA A 299 -14.69 -17.50 -6.52
C ALA A 299 -15.59 -17.09 -5.35
N LEU A 300 -15.83 -18.01 -4.41
CA LEU A 300 -16.60 -17.72 -3.20
C LEU A 300 -15.84 -16.77 -2.28
N SER A 301 -14.52 -16.98 -2.13
CA SER A 301 -13.66 -16.06 -1.36
C SER A 301 -13.70 -14.65 -1.95
N LEU A 302 -13.54 -14.51 -3.26
CA LEU A 302 -13.59 -13.20 -3.92
C LEU A 302 -14.97 -12.55 -3.76
N GLY A 303 -16.04 -13.31 -3.98
CA GLY A 303 -17.41 -12.81 -3.85
C GLY A 303 -17.73 -12.31 -2.45
N ILE A 304 -17.36 -13.06 -1.41
CA ILE A 304 -17.54 -12.65 -0.01
C ILE A 304 -16.71 -11.41 0.31
N THR A 305 -15.42 -11.39 -0.06
CA THR A 305 -14.54 -10.23 0.15
C THR A 305 -15.10 -8.97 -0.52
N PHE A 306 -15.52 -9.09 -1.78
CA PHE A 306 -16.10 -7.97 -2.53
C PHE A 306 -17.40 -7.49 -1.89
N ALA A 307 -18.28 -8.39 -1.48
CA ALA A 307 -19.55 -8.04 -0.82
C ALA A 307 -19.30 -7.28 0.49
N ILE A 308 -18.35 -7.73 1.32
CA ILE A 308 -18.01 -7.06 2.59
C ILE A 308 -17.49 -5.65 2.31
N ILE A 309 -16.52 -5.50 1.41
CA ILE A 309 -15.91 -4.19 1.10
C ILE A 309 -16.94 -3.25 0.47
N ALA A 310 -17.71 -3.73 -0.53
CA ALA A 310 -18.75 -2.94 -1.17
C ALA A 310 -19.80 -2.47 -0.16
N SER A 311 -20.23 -3.35 0.76
CA SER A 311 -21.16 -2.98 1.82
C SER A 311 -20.59 -1.90 2.74
N GLY A 312 -19.30 -2.01 3.12
CA GLY A 312 -18.60 -1.00 3.92
C GLY A 312 -18.54 0.36 3.23
N VAL A 313 -18.16 0.38 1.95
CA VAL A 313 -18.09 1.61 1.15
C VAL A 313 -19.46 2.25 1.00
N ILE A 314 -20.47 1.49 0.57
CA ILE A 314 -21.83 1.99 0.36
C ILE A 314 -22.40 2.53 1.67
N TRP A 315 -22.27 1.78 2.77
CA TRP A 315 -22.74 2.19 4.07
C TRP A 315 -22.06 3.47 4.56
N SER A 316 -20.75 3.58 4.36
CA SER A 316 -19.97 4.78 4.72
C SER A 316 -20.46 6.00 3.96
N LEU A 317 -20.66 5.88 2.64
CA LEU A 317 -21.13 6.98 1.79
C LEU A 317 -22.57 7.40 2.12
N VAL A 318 -23.47 6.45 2.38
CA VAL A 318 -24.87 6.74 2.70
C VAL A 318 -24.97 7.46 4.04
N LYS A 319 -24.26 6.98 5.06
CA LYS A 319 -24.39 7.50 6.43
C LYS A 319 -23.67 8.84 6.64
N THR A 320 -22.64 9.13 5.86
CA THR A 320 -21.86 10.39 5.95
C THR A 320 -22.32 11.46 4.94
N ARG A 321 -23.35 11.19 4.14
CA ARG A 321 -23.86 12.09 3.09
C ARG A 321 -24.31 13.47 3.59
N GLY A 322 -24.71 13.57 4.86
CA GLY A 322 -25.22 14.79 5.48
C GLY A 322 -24.32 15.43 6.54
N GLU A 323 -23.13 14.89 6.79
CA GLU A 323 -22.21 15.47 7.77
C GLU A 323 -21.49 16.69 7.16
N PRO A 324 -21.48 17.84 7.84
CA PRO A 324 -20.72 19.00 7.37
C PRO A 324 -19.23 18.66 7.36
N VAL A 325 -18.53 19.07 6.30
CA VAL A 325 -17.07 18.97 6.20
C VAL A 325 -16.49 19.76 7.37
N PRO A 326 -15.66 19.16 8.26
CA PRO A 326 -15.01 19.91 9.32
C PRO A 326 -14.21 21.07 8.69
N ALA A 327 -14.38 22.27 9.22
CA ALA A 327 -13.57 23.40 8.79
C ALA A 327 -12.10 23.12 9.13
N GLU A 328 -11.22 23.20 8.12
CA GLU A 328 -9.75 23.13 8.26
C GLU A 328 -9.23 24.20 9.23
#